data_AF-A5V0X1-F1
#
_entry.id   AF-A5V0X1-F1
#
_cell.length_a   1.000
_cell.length_b   1.000
_cell.length_c   1.000
_cell.angle_alpha   90.00
_cell.angle_beta   90.00
_cell.angle_gamma   90.00
#
_symmetry.space_group_name_H-M   'P 1'
#
loop_
_entity.id
_entity.type
_entity.pdbx_description
1 polymer ?
#
loop_
_entity_poly.entity_id
_entity_poly.type
_entity_poly.pdbx_seq_one_letter_code
_entity_poly.pdbx_strand_id
1 'polypeptide(L)'
;MMIIDVLNIVAPVALAVFLIGVGVRMGRFALALVTRRRFRGVTPTFERAPRRLGFFEALHAVLFGPYRHFYRRANPTWGRGYLFYHVAIITEVIGYTLSAIIVFAHILFGRPVPDVAHHLEGSFNYTPANLLAIIFGNGEPLQAHFLFGDFAPYFVGITWIAVGFAVVGNLHLMITLLRKRSGAVVADIDPPAHGLRTPGRLPWDRVLVRTIIFCIIWTELFARLHLFPGVVYVHALLGMTLFTLLPFTYLFHMVYNFLAVYYAVQRRMARTIA
;
A
#
# COMPACT_ATOMS: atom_id res chain seq x y z
N MET A 1 -20.68 10.97 16.81
CA MET A 1 -19.94 11.41 18.02
C MET A 1 -18.96 10.35 18.50
N MET A 2 -19.39 9.19 19.02
CA MET A 2 -18.48 8.19 19.61
C MET A 2 -17.23 7.82 18.76
N ILE A 3 -17.35 7.65 17.45
CA ILE A 3 -16.20 7.30 16.59
C ILE A 3 -15.23 8.48 16.32
N ILE A 4 -15.76 9.71 16.29
CA ILE A 4 -14.97 10.94 16.14
C ILE A 4 -14.10 11.13 17.38
N ASP A 5 -14.69 10.92 18.55
CA ASP A 5 -13.98 11.00 19.84
C ASP A 5 -12.88 9.93 19.93
N VAL A 6 -13.20 8.69 19.53
CA VAL A 6 -12.21 7.60 19.44
C VAL A 6 -11.06 7.98 18.49
N LEU A 7 -11.35 8.50 17.29
CA LEU A 7 -10.32 8.93 16.34
C LEU A 7 -9.44 10.05 16.88
N ASN A 8 -10.03 11.04 17.57
CA ASN A 8 -9.27 12.13 18.17
C ASN A 8 -8.26 11.64 19.20
N ILE A 9 -8.56 10.54 19.91
CA ILE A 9 -7.66 9.90 20.87
C ILE A 9 -6.65 8.97 20.16
N VAL A 10 -7.14 8.12 19.24
CA VAL A 10 -6.32 7.09 18.59
C VAL A 10 -5.31 7.69 17.62
N ALA A 11 -5.67 8.75 16.89
CA ALA A 11 -4.80 9.34 15.88
C ALA A 11 -3.41 9.76 16.40
N PRO A 12 -3.27 10.54 17.49
CA PRO A 12 -1.96 10.90 18.01
C PRO A 12 -1.19 9.68 18.54
N VAL A 13 -1.86 8.70 19.15
CA VAL A 13 -1.22 7.46 19.63
C VAL A 13 -0.70 6.64 18.47
N ALA A 14 -1.51 6.46 17.42
CA ALA A 14 -1.15 5.75 16.20
C ALA A 14 0.05 6.40 15.50
N LEU A 15 0.08 7.74 15.43
CA LEU A 15 1.20 8.49 14.88
C LEU A 15 2.49 8.26 15.69
N ALA A 16 2.41 8.33 17.03
CA ALA A 16 3.57 8.08 17.89
C ALA A 16 4.12 6.65 17.71
N VAL A 17 3.24 5.64 17.71
CA VAL A 17 3.62 4.23 17.50
C VAL A 17 4.24 4.04 16.12
N PHE A 18 3.68 4.65 15.09
CA PHE A 18 4.23 4.61 13.74
C PHE A 18 5.64 5.20 13.68
N LEU A 19 5.84 6.42 14.20
CA LEU A 19 7.12 7.11 14.17
C LEU A 19 8.20 6.33 14.93
N ILE A 20 7.88 5.77 16.09
CA ILE A 20 8.78 4.91 16.86
C ILE A 20 9.14 3.66 16.05
N GLY A 21 8.14 2.97 15.49
CA GLY A 21 8.35 1.74 14.72
C GLY A 21 9.22 1.97 13.47
N VAL A 22 8.95 3.05 12.72
CA VAL A 22 9.77 3.46 11.57
C VAL A 22 11.18 3.82 12.02
N GLY A 23 11.32 4.61 13.08
CA GLY A 23 12.62 5.01 13.64
C GLY A 23 13.49 3.82 14.04
N VAL A 24 12.92 2.82 14.72
CA VAL A 24 13.63 1.59 15.09
C VAL A 24 14.09 0.81 13.86
N ARG A 25 13.21 0.62 12.86
CA ARG A 25 13.57 -0.12 11.64
C ARG A 25 14.61 0.60 10.79
N MET A 26 14.46 1.90 10.61
CA MET A 26 15.40 2.73 9.85
C MET A 26 16.73 2.85 10.58
N GLY A 27 16.73 2.97 11.91
CA GLY A 27 17.95 2.94 12.72
C GLY A 27 18.73 1.63 12.58
N ARG A 28 18.03 0.47 12.62
CA ARG A 28 18.65 -0.84 12.35
C ARG A 28 19.22 -0.94 10.94
N PHE A 29 18.52 -0.40 9.95
CA PHE A 29 19.00 -0.37 8.57
C PHE A 29 20.24 0.52 8.41
N ALA A 30 20.24 1.73 8.98
CA ALA A 30 21.39 2.63 8.99
C ALA A 30 22.61 1.96 9.65
N LEU A 31 22.42 1.30 10.79
CA LEU A 31 23.48 0.54 11.46
C LEU A 31 24.02 -0.58 10.56
N ALA A 32 23.16 -1.29 9.83
CA ALA A 32 23.57 -2.34 8.90
C ALA A 32 24.38 -1.78 7.70
N LEU A 33 24.10 -0.56 7.25
CA LEU A 33 24.88 0.11 6.21
C LEU A 33 26.28 0.51 6.70
N VAL A 34 26.38 1.03 7.93
CA VAL A 34 27.65 1.46 8.52
C VAL A 34 28.53 0.27 8.90
N THR A 35 27.95 -0.86 9.32
CA THR A 35 28.71 -2.05 9.78
C THR A 35 29.31 -2.90 8.65
N ARG A 36 29.42 -2.36 7.43
CA ARG A 36 30.10 -2.94 6.24
C ARG A 36 30.10 -4.49 6.20
N ARG A 37 28.96 -5.10 5.92
CA ARG A 37 28.96 -6.48 5.38
C ARG A 37 29.35 -6.41 3.91
N ARG A 38 30.62 -6.72 3.60
CA ARG A 38 31.10 -6.84 2.22
C ARG A 38 30.26 -7.89 1.49
N PHE A 39 29.42 -7.48 0.55
CA PHE A 39 28.83 -8.39 -0.42
C PHE A 39 29.95 -8.84 -1.37
N ARG A 40 30.51 -10.01 -1.12
CA ARG A 40 31.39 -10.71 -2.06
C ARG A 40 30.66 -11.95 -2.54
N GLY A 41 30.58 -12.10 -3.86
CA GLY A 41 30.30 -13.39 -4.48
C GLY A 41 29.11 -13.42 -5.43
N VAL A 42 29.32 -14.20 -6.49
CA VAL A 42 28.26 -14.85 -7.27
C VAL A 42 27.55 -15.83 -6.34
N THR A 43 26.22 -15.92 -6.41
CA THR A 43 25.47 -16.93 -5.63
C THR A 43 26.01 -18.31 -6.01
N PRO A 44 26.51 -19.12 -5.05
CA PRO A 44 27.28 -20.35 -5.34
C PRO A 44 26.45 -21.44 -6.04
N THR A 45 25.14 -21.26 -6.13
CA THR A 45 24.19 -22.19 -6.74
C THR A 45 23.99 -22.00 -8.25
N PHE A 46 24.56 -20.96 -8.88
CA PHE A 46 24.47 -20.83 -10.34
C PHE A 46 25.59 -21.58 -11.04
N GLU A 47 25.23 -22.47 -11.96
CA GLU A 47 26.18 -23.16 -12.86
C GLU A 47 27.01 -22.17 -13.70
N ARG A 48 26.44 -21.00 -14.04
CA ARG A 48 27.13 -19.91 -14.74
C ARG A 48 26.63 -18.55 -14.26
N ALA A 49 27.56 -17.59 -14.17
CA ALA A 49 27.21 -16.22 -13.84
C ALA A 49 26.34 -15.61 -14.96
N PRO A 50 25.16 -15.05 -14.64
CA PRO A 50 24.20 -14.53 -15.60
C PRO A 50 24.77 -13.38 -16.44
N ARG A 51 24.13 -13.10 -17.59
CA ARG A 51 24.55 -12.03 -18.50
C ARG A 51 24.59 -10.69 -17.75
N ARG A 52 25.61 -9.86 -18.03
CA ARG A 52 25.65 -8.47 -17.57
C ARG A 52 24.53 -7.69 -18.26
N LEU A 53 23.77 -6.91 -17.50
CA LEU A 53 22.68 -6.08 -18.02
C LEU A 53 23.05 -4.60 -17.89
N GLY A 54 22.58 -3.78 -18.82
CA GLY A 54 22.60 -2.32 -18.67
C GLY A 54 21.61 -1.86 -17.59
N PHE A 55 21.70 -0.60 -17.16
CA PHE A 55 20.85 -0.06 -16.09
C PHE A 55 19.35 -0.23 -16.38
N PHE A 56 18.88 0.22 -17.56
CA PHE A 56 17.47 0.12 -17.93
C PHE A 56 16.99 -1.32 -18.11
N GLU A 57 17.82 -2.19 -18.68
CA GLU A 57 17.51 -3.63 -18.78
C GLU A 57 17.40 -4.27 -17.39
N ALA A 58 18.32 -3.96 -16.48
CA ALA A 58 18.30 -4.44 -15.11
C ALA A 58 17.07 -3.93 -14.35
N LEU A 59 16.73 -2.64 -14.50
CA LEU A 59 15.53 -2.05 -13.92
C LEU A 59 14.26 -2.73 -14.41
N HIS A 60 14.12 -2.89 -15.73
CA HIS A 60 12.99 -3.62 -16.30
C HIS A 60 12.93 -5.06 -15.79
N ALA A 61 14.07 -5.76 -15.71
CA ALA A 61 14.14 -7.12 -15.19
C ALA A 61 13.74 -7.23 -13.71
N VAL A 62 14.12 -6.26 -12.88
CA VAL A 62 13.76 -6.20 -11.45
C VAL A 62 12.26 -5.91 -11.28
N LEU A 63 11.73 -4.95 -12.01
CA LEU A 63 10.33 -4.51 -11.86
C LEU A 63 9.34 -5.53 -12.43
N PHE A 64 9.61 -6.08 -13.62
CA PHE A 64 8.64 -6.90 -14.35
C PHE A 64 9.00 -8.38 -14.41
N GLY A 65 10.27 -8.74 -14.23
CA GLY A 65 10.73 -10.13 -14.32
C GLY A 65 10.01 -11.08 -13.35
N PRO A 66 10.00 -10.79 -12.04
CA PRO A 66 9.32 -11.65 -11.05
C PRO A 66 7.84 -11.87 -11.36
N TYR A 67 7.16 -10.80 -11.79
CA TYR A 67 5.75 -10.88 -12.12
C TYR A 67 5.50 -11.75 -13.36
N ARG A 68 6.21 -11.46 -14.46
CA ARG A 68 6.00 -12.12 -15.76
C ARG A 68 6.38 -13.60 -15.72
N HIS A 69 7.44 -13.94 -14.98
CA HIS A 69 7.98 -15.28 -14.94
C HIS A 69 7.37 -16.15 -13.84
N PHE A 70 7.28 -15.65 -12.61
CA PHE A 70 6.81 -16.45 -11.48
C PHE A 70 5.35 -16.17 -11.15
N TYR A 71 5.01 -14.96 -10.76
CA TYR A 71 3.72 -14.67 -10.13
C TYR A 71 2.52 -14.98 -11.01
N ARG A 72 2.55 -14.54 -12.27
CA ARG A 72 1.44 -14.78 -13.21
C ARG A 72 1.31 -16.26 -13.58
N ARG A 73 2.40 -17.03 -13.58
CA ARG A 73 2.40 -18.43 -14.01
C ARG A 73 2.14 -19.39 -12.87
N ALA A 74 2.88 -19.26 -11.77
CA ALA A 74 2.77 -20.14 -10.60
C ALA A 74 1.37 -20.12 -9.98
N ASN A 75 0.76 -18.94 -9.91
CA ASN A 75 -0.60 -18.77 -9.40
C ASN A 75 -1.29 -17.58 -10.09
N PRO A 76 -1.99 -17.80 -11.22
CA PRO A 76 -2.59 -16.72 -12.01
C PRO A 76 -3.61 -15.88 -11.25
N THR A 77 -4.35 -16.48 -10.30
CA THR A 77 -5.29 -15.74 -9.44
C THR A 77 -4.54 -14.80 -8.51
N TRP A 78 -3.46 -15.27 -7.87
CA TRP A 78 -2.60 -14.40 -7.06
C TRP A 78 -1.95 -13.31 -7.91
N GLY A 79 -1.43 -13.65 -9.10
CA GLY A 79 -0.78 -12.69 -9.99
C GLY A 79 -1.71 -11.57 -10.44
N ARG A 80 -2.94 -11.89 -10.87
CA ARG A 80 -3.95 -10.88 -11.20
C ARG A 80 -4.31 -10.03 -10.00
N GLY A 81 -4.57 -10.67 -8.86
CA GLY A 81 -4.88 -9.99 -7.61
C GLY A 81 -3.78 -9.02 -7.20
N TYR A 82 -2.52 -9.45 -7.27
CA TYR A 82 -1.34 -8.65 -7.00
C TYR A 82 -1.30 -7.41 -7.90
N LEU A 83 -1.44 -7.57 -9.22
CA LEU A 83 -1.35 -6.45 -10.15
C LEU A 83 -2.44 -5.40 -9.89
N PHE A 84 -3.70 -5.83 -9.86
CA PHE A 84 -4.83 -4.93 -9.66
C PHE A 84 -4.78 -4.23 -8.30
N TYR A 85 -4.45 -4.98 -7.25
CA TYR A 85 -4.29 -4.41 -5.91
C TYR A 85 -3.18 -3.35 -5.86
N HIS A 86 -2.03 -3.58 -6.50
CA HIS A 86 -0.93 -2.61 -6.46
C HIS A 86 -1.24 -1.35 -7.28
N VAL A 87 -1.88 -1.49 -8.45
CA VAL A 87 -2.34 -0.32 -9.23
C VAL A 87 -3.30 0.52 -8.41
N ALA A 88 -4.28 -0.12 -7.74
CA ALA A 88 -5.23 0.57 -6.90
C ALA A 88 -4.57 1.26 -5.70
N ILE A 89 -3.82 0.52 -4.89
CA ILE A 89 -3.25 1.06 -3.64
C ILE A 89 -2.23 2.17 -3.91
N ILE A 90 -1.44 2.09 -4.99
CA ILE A 90 -0.51 3.16 -5.37
C ILE A 90 -1.31 4.43 -5.70
N THR A 91 -2.40 4.30 -6.46
CA THR A 91 -3.25 5.43 -6.85
C THR A 91 -3.89 6.07 -5.61
N GLU A 92 -4.48 5.28 -4.72
CA GLU A 92 -5.11 5.79 -3.49
C GLU A 92 -4.10 6.41 -2.53
N VAL A 93 -2.93 5.78 -2.33
CA VAL A 93 -1.87 6.34 -1.46
C VAL A 93 -1.35 7.67 -2.01
N ILE A 94 -1.20 7.81 -3.33
CA ILE A 94 -0.85 9.10 -3.94
C ILE A 94 -1.94 10.13 -3.65
N GLY A 95 -3.22 9.76 -3.85
CA GLY A 95 -4.37 10.61 -3.52
C GLY A 95 -4.34 11.09 -2.07
N TYR A 96 -4.22 10.18 -1.10
CA TYR A 96 -4.15 10.50 0.32
C TYR A 96 -2.92 11.35 0.67
N THR A 97 -1.78 11.09 0.05
CA THR A 97 -0.55 11.87 0.26
C THR A 97 -0.74 13.32 -0.23
N LEU A 98 -1.30 13.50 -1.43
CA LEU A 98 -1.64 14.82 -1.96
C LEU A 98 -2.65 15.54 -1.07
N SER A 99 -3.72 14.84 -0.64
CA SER A 99 -4.71 15.41 0.27
C SER A 99 -4.07 15.90 1.57
N ALA A 100 -3.19 15.09 2.18
CA ALA A 100 -2.50 15.46 3.41
C ALA A 100 -1.60 16.70 3.23
N ILE A 101 -0.88 16.79 2.11
CA ILE A 101 -0.05 17.96 1.79
C ILE A 101 -0.91 19.22 1.65
N ILE A 102 -2.04 19.13 0.95
CA ILE A 102 -2.93 20.27 0.73
C ILE A 102 -3.57 20.73 2.04
N VAL A 103 -4.07 19.80 2.86
CA VAL A 103 -4.61 20.09 4.19
C VAL A 103 -3.55 20.76 5.07
N PHE A 104 -2.32 20.22 5.09
CA PHE A 104 -1.24 20.79 5.89
C PHE A 104 -0.87 22.21 5.43
N ALA A 105 -0.83 22.45 4.12
CA ALA A 105 -0.61 23.79 3.59
C ALA A 105 -1.71 24.78 4.03
N HIS A 106 -2.99 24.37 4.01
CA HIS A 106 -4.09 25.22 4.49
C HIS A 106 -3.93 25.59 5.97
N ILE A 107 -3.58 24.61 6.81
CA ILE A 107 -3.31 24.85 8.24
C ILE A 107 -2.15 25.83 8.42
N LEU A 108 -1.04 25.63 7.70
CA LEU A 108 0.16 26.47 7.80
C LEU A 108 -0.13 27.94 7.39
N PHE A 109 -1.01 28.15 6.42
CA PHE A 109 -1.40 29.47 5.95
C PHE A 109 -2.63 30.04 6.68
N GLY A 110 -3.11 29.39 7.76
CA GLY A 110 -4.27 29.86 8.54
C GLY A 110 -5.57 29.92 7.73
N ARG A 111 -5.70 29.07 6.71
CA ARG A 111 -6.89 29.00 5.85
C ARG A 111 -7.95 28.09 6.47
N PRO A 112 -9.24 28.34 6.19
CA PRO A 112 -10.30 27.46 6.65
C PRO A 112 -10.20 26.07 6.01
N VAL A 113 -10.70 25.08 6.73
CA VAL A 113 -10.88 23.68 6.29
C VAL A 113 -12.35 23.28 6.49
N PRO A 114 -12.92 22.37 5.69
CA PRO A 114 -14.31 21.98 5.86
C PRO A 114 -14.53 21.26 7.20
N ASP A 115 -15.73 21.39 7.77
CA ASP A 115 -16.19 20.53 8.85
C ASP A 115 -17.01 19.39 8.25
N VAL A 116 -16.41 18.21 8.16
CA VAL A 116 -17.01 17.04 7.50
C VAL A 116 -18.22 16.52 8.28
N ALA A 117 -18.21 16.62 9.61
CA ALA A 117 -19.32 16.12 10.44
C ALA A 117 -20.58 16.97 10.31
N HIS A 118 -20.39 18.29 10.11
CA HIS A 118 -21.49 19.25 10.00
C HIS A 118 -21.78 19.66 8.54
N HIS A 119 -21.07 19.07 7.57
CA HIS A 119 -21.17 19.41 6.14
C HIS A 119 -20.96 20.90 5.84
N LEU A 120 -20.00 21.53 6.53
CA LEU A 120 -19.68 22.95 6.34
C LEU A 120 -18.45 23.09 5.44
N GLU A 121 -18.53 23.92 4.40
CA GLU A 121 -17.44 24.15 3.44
C GLU A 121 -16.24 24.88 4.05
N GLY A 122 -16.48 25.77 5.01
CA GLY A 122 -15.45 26.55 5.69
C GLY A 122 -15.60 26.48 7.20
N SER A 123 -14.55 26.03 7.88
CA SER A 123 -14.45 25.99 9.34
C SER A 123 -12.97 26.13 9.77
N PHE A 124 -12.72 26.15 11.07
CA PHE A 124 -11.37 26.03 11.65
C PHE A 124 -11.26 24.77 12.52
N ASN A 125 -12.01 23.71 12.15
CA ASN A 125 -12.01 22.45 12.88
C ASN A 125 -10.76 21.62 12.52
N TYR A 126 -9.68 21.82 13.27
CA TYR A 126 -8.42 21.09 13.09
C TYR A 126 -8.30 19.82 13.95
N THR A 127 -9.43 19.28 14.42
CA THR A 127 -9.40 18.03 15.20
C THR A 127 -8.86 16.88 14.34
N PRO A 128 -8.08 15.94 14.90
CA PRO A 128 -7.51 14.83 14.13
C PRO A 128 -8.56 14.05 13.33
N ALA A 129 -9.74 13.79 13.90
CA ALA A 129 -10.82 13.09 13.22
C ALA A 129 -11.31 13.85 11.98
N ASN A 130 -11.46 15.18 12.06
CA ASN A 130 -11.88 15.99 10.92
C ASN A 130 -10.79 15.99 9.83
N LEU A 131 -9.52 16.20 10.20
CA LEU A 131 -8.41 16.19 9.24
C LEU A 131 -8.29 14.83 8.53
N LEU A 132 -8.41 13.73 9.27
CA LEU A 132 -8.40 12.39 8.69
C LEU A 132 -9.61 12.15 7.79
N ALA A 133 -10.79 12.65 8.15
CA ALA A 133 -11.98 12.53 7.31
C ALA A 133 -11.87 13.34 6.00
N ILE A 134 -11.17 14.48 6.02
CA ILE A 134 -10.85 15.23 4.79
C ILE A 134 -9.88 14.42 3.92
N ILE A 135 -8.81 13.88 4.52
CA ILE A 135 -7.76 13.16 3.79
C ILE A 135 -8.29 11.85 3.20
N PHE A 136 -8.90 11.01 4.03
CA PHE A 136 -9.42 9.70 3.63
C PHE A 136 -10.77 9.77 2.92
N GLY A 137 -11.51 10.86 3.10
CA GLY A 137 -12.75 11.14 2.38
C GLY A 137 -12.53 11.89 1.08
N ASN A 138 -11.31 11.95 0.53
CA ASN A 138 -10.98 12.75 -0.65
C ASN A 138 -11.74 12.37 -1.94
N GLY A 139 -12.47 11.26 -1.94
CA GLY A 139 -13.38 10.84 -3.00
C GLY A 139 -14.83 11.31 -2.82
N GLU A 140 -15.19 11.93 -1.69
CA GLU A 140 -16.51 12.50 -1.43
C GLU A 140 -16.58 13.96 -1.92
N PRO A 141 -17.76 14.45 -2.36
CA PRO A 141 -17.86 15.74 -3.07
C PRO A 141 -17.30 16.95 -2.32
N LEU A 142 -17.65 17.11 -1.03
CA LEU A 142 -17.22 18.25 -0.20
C LEU A 142 -15.69 18.30 -0.07
N GLN A 143 -15.10 17.16 0.30
CA GLN A 143 -13.68 17.01 0.52
C GLN A 143 -12.91 17.09 -0.80
N ALA A 144 -13.39 16.43 -1.85
CA ALA A 144 -12.77 16.46 -3.18
C ALA A 144 -12.74 17.89 -3.74
N HIS A 145 -13.84 18.65 -3.61
CA HIS A 145 -13.89 20.03 -4.06
C HIS A 145 -12.97 20.93 -3.23
N PHE A 146 -12.95 20.78 -1.91
CA PHE A 146 -12.00 21.50 -1.06
C PHE A 146 -10.54 21.21 -1.44
N LEU A 147 -10.20 19.95 -1.71
CA LEU A 147 -8.83 19.52 -1.98
C LEU A 147 -8.36 19.89 -3.40
N PHE A 148 -9.24 19.77 -4.39
CA PHE A 148 -8.83 19.79 -5.80
C PHE A 148 -9.57 20.84 -6.64
N GLY A 149 -10.53 21.59 -6.08
CA GLY A 149 -11.29 22.62 -6.77
C GLY A 149 -11.96 22.10 -8.04
N ASP A 150 -11.72 22.76 -9.17
CA ASP A 150 -12.25 22.37 -10.48
C ASP A 150 -11.73 21.02 -10.98
N PHE A 151 -10.61 20.53 -10.43
CA PHE A 151 -10.08 19.21 -10.78
C PHE A 151 -10.81 18.06 -10.05
N ALA A 152 -11.65 18.36 -9.05
CA ALA A 152 -12.33 17.36 -8.24
C ALA A 152 -13.10 16.30 -9.05
N PRO A 153 -13.88 16.63 -10.11
CA PRO A 153 -14.60 15.62 -10.89
C PRO A 153 -13.66 14.62 -11.58
N TYR A 154 -12.50 15.08 -12.07
CA TYR A 154 -11.49 14.23 -12.70
C TYR A 154 -10.81 13.33 -11.67
N PHE A 155 -10.45 13.88 -10.51
CA PHE A 155 -9.88 13.11 -9.41
C PHE A 155 -10.82 11.99 -8.96
N VAL A 156 -12.09 12.31 -8.72
CA VAL A 156 -13.12 11.33 -8.34
C VAL A 156 -13.29 10.27 -9.44
N GLY A 157 -13.34 10.67 -10.71
CA GLY A 157 -13.43 9.74 -11.84
C GLY A 157 -12.24 8.76 -11.93
N ILE A 158 -11.01 9.25 -11.78
CA ILE A 158 -9.79 8.41 -11.81
C ILE A 158 -9.79 7.44 -10.63
N THR A 159 -10.12 7.92 -9.43
CA THR A 159 -10.11 7.09 -8.23
C THR A 159 -11.25 6.06 -8.21
N TRP A 160 -12.38 6.29 -8.90
CA TRP A 160 -13.37 5.24 -9.13
C TRP A 160 -12.80 4.02 -9.87
N ILE A 161 -11.91 4.24 -10.84
CA ILE A 161 -11.20 3.16 -11.54
C ILE A 161 -10.27 2.42 -10.55
N ALA A 162 -9.57 3.17 -9.70
CA ALA A 162 -8.70 2.61 -8.67
C ALA A 162 -9.50 1.75 -7.65
N VAL A 163 -10.66 2.21 -7.18
CA VAL A 163 -11.57 1.45 -6.32
C VAL A 163 -12.02 0.15 -6.99
N GLY A 164 -12.36 0.18 -8.28
CA GLY A 164 -12.69 -1.03 -9.05
C GLY A 164 -11.56 -2.06 -9.04
N PHE A 165 -10.33 -1.61 -9.30
CA PHE A 165 -9.15 -2.47 -9.19
C PHE A 165 -8.88 -2.94 -7.75
N ALA A 166 -9.17 -2.11 -6.75
CA ALA A 166 -8.99 -2.44 -5.34
C ALA A 166 -9.92 -3.60 -4.96
N VAL A 167 -11.20 -3.51 -5.29
CA VAL A 167 -12.21 -4.53 -5.01
C VAL A 167 -11.84 -5.85 -5.69
N VAL A 168 -11.63 -5.83 -7.02
CA VAL A 168 -11.34 -7.04 -7.79
C VAL A 168 -10.00 -7.65 -7.36
N GLY A 169 -8.96 -6.83 -7.23
CA GLY A 169 -7.62 -7.27 -6.85
C GLY A 169 -7.60 -7.89 -5.46
N ASN A 170 -8.24 -7.22 -4.49
CA ASN A 170 -8.25 -7.70 -3.12
C ASN A 170 -9.13 -8.94 -2.94
N LEU A 171 -10.24 -9.08 -3.68
CA LEU A 171 -11.02 -10.32 -3.73
C LEU A 171 -10.18 -11.50 -4.21
N HIS A 172 -9.43 -11.35 -5.30
CA HIS A 172 -8.52 -12.39 -5.80
C HIS A 172 -7.48 -12.80 -4.75
N LEU A 173 -6.89 -11.82 -4.07
CA LEU A 173 -5.89 -12.05 -3.03
C LEU A 173 -6.51 -12.72 -1.78
N MET A 174 -7.71 -12.30 -1.37
CA MET A 174 -8.43 -12.86 -0.24
C MET A 174 -8.84 -14.31 -0.51
N ILE A 175 -9.44 -14.58 -1.68
CA ILE A 175 -9.79 -15.94 -2.11
C ILE A 175 -8.54 -16.84 -2.14
N THR A 176 -7.43 -16.33 -2.67
CA THR A 176 -6.17 -17.07 -2.70
C THR A 176 -5.69 -17.39 -1.28
N LEU A 177 -5.80 -16.43 -0.36
CA LEU A 177 -5.39 -16.60 1.03
C LEU A 177 -6.26 -17.60 1.77
N LEU A 178 -7.60 -17.43 1.73
CA LEU A 178 -8.57 -18.31 2.38
C LEU A 178 -8.52 -19.75 1.85
N ARG A 179 -8.21 -19.93 0.57
CA ARG A 179 -7.97 -21.26 -0.03
C ARG A 179 -6.59 -21.85 0.31
N LYS A 180 -5.83 -21.23 1.22
CA LYS A 180 -4.46 -21.64 1.60
C LYS A 180 -3.49 -21.70 0.41
N ARG A 181 -3.69 -20.84 -0.59
CA ARG A 181 -2.88 -20.76 -1.82
C ARG A 181 -1.84 -19.64 -1.78
N SER A 182 -1.61 -19.00 -0.63
CA SER A 182 -0.53 -18.02 -0.49
C SER A 182 0.81 -18.74 -0.55
N GLY A 183 1.62 -18.39 -1.56
CA GLY A 183 2.90 -19.06 -1.84
C GLY A 183 2.77 -20.43 -2.51
N ALA A 184 1.56 -20.84 -2.90
CA ALA A 184 1.34 -22.09 -3.62
C ALA A 184 1.76 -21.97 -5.09
N VAL A 185 2.36 -23.04 -5.62
CA VAL A 185 2.50 -23.27 -7.07
C VAL A 185 1.35 -24.18 -7.49
N VAL A 186 0.41 -23.61 -8.26
CA VAL A 186 -0.82 -24.29 -8.70
C VAL A 186 -0.86 -24.54 -10.21
N ALA A 187 0.10 -24.00 -10.95
CA ALA A 187 0.23 -24.15 -12.39
C ALA A 187 1.71 -24.17 -12.80
N ASP A 188 1.97 -24.64 -14.01
CA ASP A 188 3.33 -24.81 -14.53
C ASP A 188 4.00 -23.47 -14.83
N ILE A 189 5.22 -23.32 -14.33
CA ILE A 189 6.02 -22.08 -14.45
C ILE A 189 6.87 -22.12 -15.72
N ASP A 190 7.55 -23.24 -15.91
CA ASP A 190 8.45 -23.53 -17.02
C ASP A 190 8.43 -25.05 -17.34
N PRO A 191 8.95 -25.47 -18.51
CA PRO A 191 9.00 -26.88 -18.87
C PRO A 191 9.74 -27.76 -17.84
N PRO A 192 10.87 -27.31 -17.23
CA PRO A 192 11.55 -28.09 -16.18
C PRO A 192 10.72 -28.31 -14.91
N ALA A 193 9.84 -27.36 -14.54
CA ALA A 193 8.96 -27.49 -13.38
C ALA A 193 7.55 -28.03 -13.73
N HIS A 194 7.39 -28.68 -14.88
CA HIS A 194 6.10 -29.22 -15.30
C HIS A 194 5.56 -30.24 -14.28
N GLY A 195 4.29 -30.11 -13.90
CA GLY A 195 3.61 -30.94 -12.92
C GLY A 195 4.00 -30.66 -11.47
N LEU A 196 4.99 -29.81 -11.19
CA LEU A 196 5.37 -29.47 -9.82
C LEU A 196 4.30 -28.58 -9.19
N ARG A 197 3.71 -29.06 -8.09
CA ARG A 197 2.72 -28.33 -7.30
C ARG A 197 3.22 -28.24 -5.87
N THR A 198 3.12 -27.06 -5.29
CA THR A 198 3.48 -26.85 -3.89
C THR A 198 2.29 -26.30 -3.13
N PRO A 199 1.96 -26.87 -1.96
CA PRO A 199 0.91 -26.32 -1.12
C PRO A 199 1.33 -24.94 -0.60
N GLY A 200 0.36 -24.04 -0.49
CA GLY A 200 0.56 -22.74 0.13
C GLY A 200 0.38 -22.83 1.65
N ARG A 201 0.48 -21.68 2.30
CA ARG A 201 0.25 -21.52 3.74
C ARG A 201 -0.85 -20.50 4.00
N LEU A 202 -1.39 -20.50 5.21
CA LEU A 202 -2.28 -19.45 5.72
C LEU A 202 -1.53 -18.63 6.79
N PRO A 203 -0.69 -17.67 6.38
CA PRO A 203 0.02 -16.81 7.33
C PRO A 203 -0.96 -15.85 8.02
N TRP A 204 -1.12 -16.00 9.34
CA TRP A 204 -2.08 -15.22 10.15
C TRP A 204 -1.84 -13.71 10.10
N ASP A 205 -0.58 -13.28 10.06
CA ASP A 205 -0.20 -11.89 9.88
C ASP A 205 -0.75 -11.30 8.58
N ARG A 206 -0.69 -12.06 7.47
CA ARG A 206 -1.28 -11.61 6.20
C ARG A 206 -2.78 -11.69 6.20
N VAL A 207 -3.40 -12.64 6.92
CA VAL A 207 -4.86 -12.72 7.06
C VAL A 207 -5.37 -11.46 7.74
N LEU A 208 -4.81 -11.12 8.90
CA LEU A 208 -5.20 -9.93 9.65
C LEU A 208 -5.07 -8.66 8.81
N VAL A 209 -3.88 -8.41 8.25
CA VAL A 209 -3.61 -7.21 7.45
C VAL A 209 -4.50 -7.15 6.20
N ARG A 210 -4.67 -8.26 5.49
CA ARG A 210 -5.50 -8.32 4.29
C ARG A 210 -6.98 -8.08 4.61
N THR A 211 -7.46 -8.59 5.75
CA THR A 211 -8.83 -8.34 6.20
C THR A 211 -9.05 -6.87 6.53
N ILE A 212 -8.11 -6.21 7.22
CA ILE A 212 -8.18 -4.77 7.47
C ILE A 212 -8.25 -3.99 6.14
N ILE A 213 -7.36 -4.29 5.19
CA ILE A 213 -7.36 -3.67 3.86
C ILE A 213 -8.69 -3.93 3.12
N PHE A 214 -9.24 -5.13 3.26
CA PHE A 214 -10.55 -5.48 2.69
C PHE A 214 -11.65 -4.59 3.27
N CYS A 215 -11.69 -4.44 4.59
CA CYS A 215 -12.64 -3.54 5.24
C CYS A 215 -12.45 -2.08 4.80
N ILE A 216 -11.20 -1.58 4.68
CA ILE A 216 -10.89 -0.23 4.20
C ILE A 216 -11.50 0.02 2.80
N ILE A 217 -11.31 -0.92 1.87
CA ILE A 217 -11.84 -0.79 0.50
C ILE A 217 -13.37 -0.74 0.50
N TRP A 218 -14.02 -1.57 1.32
CA TRP A 218 -15.48 -1.57 1.41
C TRP A 218 -16.03 -0.32 2.09
N THR A 219 -15.40 0.16 3.15
CA THR A 219 -15.81 1.43 3.79
C THR A 219 -15.59 2.60 2.85
N GLU A 220 -14.53 2.59 2.04
CA GLU A 220 -14.34 3.61 0.99
C GLU A 220 -15.45 3.57 -0.05
N LEU A 221 -15.79 2.37 -0.55
CA LEU A 221 -16.88 2.19 -1.51
C LEU A 221 -18.22 2.67 -0.93
N PHE A 222 -18.52 2.31 0.31
CA PHE A 222 -19.76 2.74 0.97
C PHE A 222 -19.82 4.24 1.21
N ALA A 223 -18.69 4.88 1.53
CA ALA A 223 -18.60 6.33 1.67
C ALA A 223 -18.85 7.04 0.33
N ARG A 224 -18.20 6.59 -0.75
CA ARG A 224 -18.37 7.16 -2.11
C ARG A 224 -19.77 6.95 -2.69
N LEU A 225 -20.45 5.88 -2.29
CA LEU A 225 -21.85 5.62 -2.66
C LEU A 225 -22.86 6.29 -1.72
N HIS A 226 -22.39 7.04 -0.70
CA HIS A 226 -23.21 7.71 0.30
C HIS A 226 -24.23 6.80 1.00
N LEU A 227 -23.88 5.52 1.21
CA LEU A 227 -24.83 4.52 1.74
C LEU A 227 -25.06 4.65 3.24
N PHE A 228 -24.04 5.06 3.99
CA PHE A 228 -24.13 5.17 5.44
C PHE A 228 -23.41 6.44 5.93
N PRO A 229 -24.09 7.31 6.69
CA PRO A 229 -23.47 8.49 7.27
C PRO A 229 -22.28 8.14 8.18
N GLY A 230 -21.18 8.88 8.04
CA GLY A 230 -20.02 8.75 8.93
C GLY A 230 -19.11 7.55 8.67
N VAL A 231 -19.31 6.77 7.60
CA VAL A 231 -18.40 5.66 7.24
C VAL A 231 -16.99 6.13 6.96
N VAL A 232 -16.79 7.37 6.50
CA VAL A 232 -15.47 7.97 6.33
C VAL A 232 -14.64 7.93 7.61
N TYR A 233 -15.27 8.10 8.79
CA TYR A 233 -14.60 7.99 10.07
C TYR A 233 -14.22 6.53 10.41
N VAL A 234 -15.05 5.55 10.02
CA VAL A 234 -14.70 4.13 10.13
C VAL A 234 -13.53 3.80 9.22
N HIS A 235 -13.56 4.27 7.98
CA HIS A 235 -12.47 4.12 7.03
C HIS A 235 -11.17 4.74 7.59
N ALA A 236 -11.22 5.97 8.08
CA ALA A 236 -10.07 6.63 8.71
C ALA A 236 -9.53 5.83 9.90
N LEU A 237 -10.40 5.27 10.75
CA LEU A 237 -9.97 4.45 11.89
C LEU A 237 -9.25 3.17 11.46
N LEU A 238 -9.77 2.50 10.43
CA LEU A 238 -9.11 1.33 9.83
C LEU A 238 -7.79 1.72 9.17
N GLY A 239 -7.74 2.87 8.49
CA GLY A 239 -6.52 3.47 7.95
C GLY A 239 -5.46 3.73 9.02
N MET A 240 -5.84 4.33 10.15
CA MET A 240 -4.94 4.55 11.30
C MET A 240 -4.47 3.24 11.93
N THR A 241 -5.33 2.22 11.97
CA THR A 241 -4.94 0.88 12.41
C THR A 241 -3.86 0.30 11.50
N LEU A 242 -4.05 0.38 10.18
CA LEU A 242 -3.07 -0.09 9.20
C LEU A 242 -1.76 0.70 9.28
N PHE A 243 -1.85 2.02 9.46
CA PHE A 243 -0.71 2.92 9.66
C PHE A 243 0.11 2.50 10.89
N THR A 244 -0.55 2.24 12.02
CA THR A 244 0.07 1.73 13.25
C THR A 244 0.80 0.40 13.04
N LEU A 245 0.21 -0.51 12.26
CA LEU A 245 0.76 -1.83 11.97
C LEU A 245 1.86 -1.81 10.89
N LEU A 246 1.95 -0.77 10.08
CA LEU A 246 2.87 -0.66 8.95
C LEU A 246 4.32 -1.00 9.32
N PRO A 247 4.95 -0.40 10.35
CA PRO A 247 6.34 -0.67 10.69
C PRO A 247 6.56 -2.03 11.34
N PHE A 248 5.52 -2.80 11.66
CA PHE A 248 5.66 -4.11 12.32
C PHE A 248 5.31 -5.28 11.41
N THR A 249 4.71 -5.03 10.25
CA THR A 249 4.23 -6.06 9.34
C THR A 249 5.06 -6.12 8.04
N TYR A 250 4.63 -6.97 7.11
CA TYR A 250 5.21 -7.04 5.77
C TYR A 250 4.99 -5.73 4.98
N LEU A 251 4.04 -4.88 5.37
CA LEU A 251 3.73 -3.61 4.70
C LEU A 251 4.89 -2.62 4.70
N PHE A 252 5.84 -2.75 5.61
CA PHE A 252 7.02 -1.90 5.66
C PHE A 252 7.82 -1.90 4.35
N HIS A 253 7.65 -2.91 3.49
CA HIS A 253 8.22 -2.92 2.14
C HIS A 253 7.90 -1.66 1.35
N MET A 254 6.73 -1.02 1.57
CA MET A 254 6.38 0.23 0.91
C MET A 254 7.38 1.36 1.19
N VAL A 255 7.97 1.40 2.38
CA VAL A 255 8.92 2.46 2.79
C VAL A 255 10.30 2.26 2.14
N TYR A 256 10.80 1.03 2.11
CA TYR A 256 12.14 0.74 1.59
C TYR A 256 12.15 0.19 0.15
N ASN A 257 11.00 0.14 -0.53
CA ASN A 257 10.91 -0.44 -1.88
C ASN A 257 11.87 0.22 -2.86
N PHE A 258 12.00 1.56 -2.80
CA PHE A 258 12.93 2.30 -3.66
C PHE A 258 14.39 1.86 -3.46
N LEU A 259 14.79 1.66 -2.19
CA LEU A 259 16.12 1.16 -1.85
C LEU A 259 16.28 -0.30 -2.30
N ALA A 260 15.26 -1.15 -2.09
CA ALA A 260 15.28 -2.54 -2.52
C ALA A 260 15.43 -2.67 -4.04
N VAL A 261 14.68 -1.87 -4.81
CA VAL A 261 14.78 -1.80 -6.27
C VAL A 261 16.18 -1.32 -6.68
N TYR A 262 16.70 -0.24 -6.08
CA TYR A 262 18.04 0.25 -6.38
C TYR A 262 19.11 -0.83 -6.17
N TYR A 263 19.14 -1.47 -4.99
CA TYR A 263 20.11 -2.54 -4.72
C TYR A 263 19.89 -3.78 -5.60
N ALA A 264 18.65 -4.14 -5.91
CA ALA A 264 18.37 -5.24 -6.83
C ALA A 264 18.87 -4.95 -8.26
N VAL A 265 18.75 -3.71 -8.73
CA VAL A 265 19.28 -3.25 -10.02
C VAL A 265 20.80 -3.35 -10.02
N GLN A 266 21.47 -2.80 -9.01
CA GLN A 266 22.93 -2.89 -8.87
C GLN A 266 23.42 -4.34 -8.85
N ARG A 267 22.70 -5.22 -8.14
CA ARG A 267 23.00 -6.66 -8.09
C ARG A 267 22.86 -7.33 -9.45
N ARG A 268 21.81 -7.02 -10.22
CA ARG A 268 21.61 -7.54 -11.58
C ARG A 268 22.69 -7.03 -12.54
N MET A 269 23.08 -5.76 -12.45
CA MET A 269 24.20 -5.18 -13.21
C MET A 269 25.54 -5.86 -12.87
N ALA A 270 25.72 -6.29 -11.62
CA ALA A 270 26.89 -7.01 -11.13
C ALA A 270 26.83 -8.54 -11.35
N ARG A 271 25.87 -9.04 -12.14
CA ARG A 271 25.69 -10.49 -12.44
C ARG A 271 25.40 -11.35 -11.22
N THR A 272 24.75 -10.77 -10.21
CA THR A 272 24.26 -11.51 -9.04
C THR A 272 22.75 -11.65 -9.13
N ILE A 273 22.24 -12.86 -8.95
CA ILE A 273 20.81 -13.14 -8.85
C ILE A 273 20.56 -13.68 -7.44
N ALA A 274 19.68 -13.01 -6.70
CA ALA A 274 18.76 -13.71 -5.80
C ALA A 274 17.36 -13.52 -6.38
#